data_AF-A0ABD6HN55-F1
#
_entry.id   AF-A0ABD6HN55-F1
#
_cell.length_a   1.000
_cell.length_b   1.000
_cell.length_c   1.000
_cell.angle_alpha   90.00
_cell.angle_beta   90.00
_cell.angle_gamma   90.00
#
_symmetry.space_group_name_H-M   'P 1'
#
loop_
_entity.id
_entity.type
_entity.pdbx_description
1 polymer ?
#
loop_
_entity_poly.entity_id
_entity_poly.type
_entity_poly.pdbx_seq_one_letter_code
_entity_poly.pdbx_strand_id
1 'polypeptide(L)' 'MENQHRKIAGYRELTQDEIDCMNKVKALGEELDKLYDYLLSTNSDTGGHQIDMRWLNEGRMDLQKGIMCWVRAVAQPTTF' A
#
# COMPACT_ATOMS: atom_id res chain seq x y z
N MET A 1 -19.15 11.69 -12.91
CA MET A 1 -19.34 10.33 -13.47
C MET A 1 -20.20 9.56 -12.48
N GLU A 2 -21.41 9.17 -12.88
CA GLU A 2 -22.38 8.51 -12.00
C GLU A 2 -21.85 7.15 -11.51
N ASN A 3 -21.66 7.04 -10.19
CA ASN A 3 -21.72 5.84 -9.37
C ASN A 3 -21.37 4.51 -10.07
N GLN A 4 -20.10 4.34 -10.42
CA GLN A 4 -19.55 3.07 -10.94
C GLN A 4 -19.39 1.99 -9.85
N HIS A 5 -20.14 2.06 -8.75
CA HIS A 5 -20.17 1.06 -7.67
C HIS A 5 -21.44 0.22 -7.78
N ARG A 6 -21.74 -0.31 -8.97
CA ARG A 6 -22.78 -1.33 -9.11
C ARG A 6 -22.23 -2.68 -8.66
N LYS A 7 -22.42 -2.97 -7.37
CA LYS A 7 -22.56 -4.29 -6.73
C LYS A 7 -21.48 -5.32 -7.08
N ILE A 8 -20.27 -5.14 -6.55
CA ILE A 8 -19.37 -6.28 -6.30
C ILE A 8 -19.84 -6.92 -4.98
N ALA A 9 -20.14 -8.22 -5.00
CA ALA A 9 -20.53 -8.94 -3.79
C ALA A 9 -19.44 -8.82 -2.71
N GLY A 10 -19.83 -8.56 -1.46
CA GLY A 10 -18.92 -8.44 -0.32
C GLY A 10 -18.37 -7.03 -0.04
N TYR A 11 -18.73 -6.03 -0.86
CA TYR A 11 -18.35 -4.63 -0.64
C TYR A 11 -19.57 -3.74 -0.39
N ARG A 12 -19.47 -2.90 0.64
CA ARG A 12 -20.44 -1.81 0.88
C ARG A 12 -20.19 -0.65 -0.09
N GLU A 13 -21.19 0.20 -0.25
CA GLU A 13 -21.00 1.48 -0.94
C GLU A 13 -20.13 2.41 -0.09
N LEU A 14 -19.17 3.06 -0.75
CA LEU A 14 -18.26 4.02 -0.13
C LEU A 14 -18.70 5.43 -0.49
N THR A 15 -18.63 6.32 0.48
CA THR A 15 -18.75 7.76 0.27
C THR A 15 -17.49 8.29 -0.43
N GLN A 16 -17.58 9.48 -1.01
CA GLN A 16 -16.42 10.12 -1.63
C GLN A 16 -15.29 10.36 -0.62
N ASP A 17 -15.62 10.74 0.61
CA ASP A 17 -14.63 10.96 1.68
C ASP A 17 -13.86 9.67 2.00
N GLU A 18 -14.53 8.51 2.01
CA GLU A 18 -13.90 7.22 2.24
C GLU A 18 -13.00 6.80 1.07
N ILE A 19 -13.44 7.06 -0.17
CA ILE A 19 -12.61 6.85 -1.38
C ILE A 19 -11.35 7.71 -1.31
N ASP A 20 -11.48 8.97 -0.93
CA ASP A 20 -10.36 9.91 -0.80
C ASP A 20 -9.40 9.47 0.31
N CYS A 21 -9.92 8.98 1.44
CA CYS A 21 -9.11 8.36 2.50
C CYS A 21 -8.30 7.16 1.99
N MET A 22 -8.92 6.24 1.24
CA MET A 22 -8.21 5.09 0.65
C MET A 22 -7.13 5.54 -0.34
N ASN A 23 -7.42 6.53 -1.18
CA ASN A 23 -6.47 7.06 -2.16
C ASN A 23 -5.27 7.71 -1.48
N LYS A 24 -5.46 8.47 -0.39
CA LYS A 24 -4.36 9.02 0.41
C LYS A 24 -3.45 7.93 0.97
N VAL A 25 -4.04 6.85 1.51
CA VAL A 25 -3.26 5.71 2.02
C VAL A 25 -2.47 5.03 0.90
N LYS A 26 -3.07 4.82 -0.27
CA LYS A 26 -2.39 4.23 -1.43
C LYS A 26 -1.25 5.09 -1.95
N ALA A 27 -1.45 6.42 -2.02
CA ALA A 27 -0.42 7.35 -2.44
C ALA A 27 0.83 7.28 -1.53
N LEU A 28 0.64 7.16 -0.22
CA LEU A 28 1.76 6.92 0.70
C LEU A 28 2.45 5.58 0.44
N GLY A 29 1.69 4.54 0.10
CA GLY A 29 2.25 3.25 -0.33
C GLY A 29 3.17 3.37 -1.55
N GLU A 30 2.79 4.18 -2.55
CA GLU A 30 3.63 4.44 -3.72
C GLU A 30 4.92 5.19 -3.37
N GLU A 31 4.86 6.18 -2.48
CA GLU A 31 6.06 6.89 -2.00
C GLU A 31 7.01 5.96 -1.22
N LEU A 32 6.46 5.03 -0.42
CA LEU A 32 7.26 4.03 0.28
C LEU A 32 7.93 3.03 -0.68
N ASP A 33 7.25 2.63 -1.76
CA ASP A 33 7.82 1.73 -2.77
C ASP A 33 8.96 2.42 -3.54
N LYS A 34 8.83 3.71 -3.87
CA LYS A 34 9.93 4.52 -4.44
C LYS A 34 11.14 4.59 -3.52
N LEU A 35 10.91 4.73 -2.20
CA LEU A 35 12.00 4.71 -1.22
C LEU A 35 12.68 3.34 -1.17
N TYR A 36 11.90 2.25 -1.24
CA TYR A 36 12.47 0.91 -1.33
C TYR A 36 13.33 0.73 -2.59
N ASP A 37 12.87 1.20 -3.75
CA ASP A 37 13.65 1.15 -4.99
C ASP A 37 14.96 1.94 -4.90
N TYR A 38 14.93 3.11 -4.25
CA TYR A 38 16.13 3.90 -3.97
C TYR A 38 17.12 3.16 -3.05
N LEU A 39 16.63 2.45 -2.03
CA LEU A 39 17.49 1.65 -1.16
C LEU A 39 18.07 0.45 -1.94
N LEU A 40 17.27 -0.20 -2.79
CA LEU A 40 17.72 -1.32 -3.62
C LEU A 40 18.83 -0.89 -4.59
N SER A 41 18.69 0.27 -5.24
CA SER A 41 19.71 0.82 -6.13
C SER A 41 20.98 1.18 -5.35
N THR A 42 20.83 1.85 -4.20
CA THR A 42 21.96 2.20 -3.31
C THR A 42 22.76 0.96 -2.88
N ASN A 43 22.08 -0.13 -2.53
CA ASN A 43 22.77 -1.38 -2.19
C ASN A 43 23.54 -1.95 -3.39
N SER A 44 22.96 -1.87 -4.58
CA SER A 44 23.59 -2.38 -5.81
C SER A 44 24.82 -1.54 -6.19
N ASP A 45 24.71 -0.21 -6.12
CA ASP A 45 25.78 0.74 -6.43
C ASP A 45 26.98 0.60 -5.49
N THR A 46 26.74 0.10 -4.28
CA THR A 46 27.76 -0.09 -3.24
C THR A 46 28.27 -1.53 -3.17
N GLY A 47 28.03 -2.34 -4.20
CA GLY A 47 28.51 -3.73 -4.23
C GLY A 47 27.84 -4.66 -3.22
N GLY A 48 26.67 -4.27 -2.69
CA GLY A 48 25.80 -5.12 -1.87
C GLY A 48 26.12 -5.15 -0.38
N HIS A 49 27.00 -4.28 0.12
CA HIS A 49 27.45 -4.31 1.52
C HIS A 49 26.89 -3.19 2.40
N GLN A 50 26.26 -2.16 1.83
CA GLN A 50 25.78 -1.00 2.61
C GLN A 50 24.41 -1.24 3.24
N ILE A 51 23.59 -2.15 2.68
CA ILE A 51 22.23 -2.39 3.16
C ILE A 51 22.02 -3.87 3.42
N ASP A 52 21.51 -4.19 4.62
CA ASP A 52 21.06 -5.53 4.95
C ASP A 52 19.73 -5.83 4.23
N MET A 53 19.81 -6.70 3.21
CA MET A 53 18.66 -7.07 2.39
C MET A 53 17.57 -7.79 3.17
N ARG A 54 17.89 -8.46 4.29
CA ARG A 54 16.87 -9.11 5.11
C ARG A 54 15.94 -8.06 5.72
N TRP A 55 16.51 -7.07 6.40
CA TRP A 55 15.74 -6.01 7.06
C TRP A 55 15.01 -5.11 6.06
N LEU A 56 15.63 -4.83 4.90
CA LEU A 56 14.98 -4.06 3.84
C LEU A 56 13.70 -4.76 3.33
N ASN A 57 13.80 -6.07 3.06
CA ASN A 57 12.67 -6.86 2.58
C ASN A 57 11.60 -7.07 3.65
N GLU A 58 11.98 -7.33 4.91
CA GLU A 58 11.03 -7.40 6.04
C GLU A 58 10.24 -6.10 6.16
N GLY A 59 10.93 -4.94 6.13
CA GLY A 59 10.29 -3.63 6.16
C GLY A 59 9.31 -3.41 5.00
N ARG A 60 9.68 -3.77 3.76
CA ARG A 60 8.78 -3.66 2.60
C ARG A 60 7.50 -4.46 2.80
N MET A 61 7.62 -5.72 3.22
CA MET A 61 6.47 -6.60 3.41
C MET A 61 5.55 -6.11 4.53
N ASP A 62 6.11 -5.66 5.65
CA ASP A 62 5.34 -5.16 6.78
C ASP A 62 4.63 -3.83 6.46
N LEU A 63 5.31 -2.91 5.76
CA LEU A 63 4.70 -1.67 5.29
C LEU A 63 3.59 -1.94 4.28
N GLN A 64 3.82 -2.82 3.29
CA GLN A 64 2.79 -3.21 2.32
C GLN A 64 1.57 -3.80 3.03
N LYS A 65 1.79 -4.70 3.99
CA LYS A 65 0.72 -5.28 4.81
C LYS A 65 -0.01 -4.21 5.61
N GLY A 66 0.71 -3.29 6.26
CA GLY A 66 0.14 -2.18 7.03
C GLY A 66 -0.75 -1.28 6.18
N ILE A 67 -0.27 -0.85 5.01
CA ILE A 67 -1.05 -0.07 4.03
C ILE A 67 -2.32 -0.83 3.62
N MET A 68 -2.22 -2.12 3.32
CA MET A 68 -3.39 -2.94 2.97
C MET A 68 -4.38 -3.09 4.14
N CYS A 69 -3.89 -3.25 5.36
CA CYS A 69 -4.72 -3.27 6.57
C CYS A 69 -5.48 -1.94 6.74
N TRP A 70 -4.83 -0.80 6.49
CA TRP A 70 -5.47 0.52 6.57
C TRP A 70 -6.50 0.75 5.46
N VAL A 71 -6.20 0.35 4.22
CA VAL A 71 -7.18 0.37 3.13
C VAL A 71 -8.40 -0.48 3.49
N ARG A 72 -8.18 -1.67 4.07
CA ARG A 72 -9.27 -2.55 4.48
C ARG A 72 -10.06 -2.01 5.69
N ALA A 73 -9.42 -1.27 6.59
CA ALA A 73 -10.08 -0.59 7.70
C ALA A 73 -11.09 0.47 7.23
N VAL A 74 -10.80 1.15 6.11
CA VAL A 74 -11.73 2.09 5.47
C VAL A 74 -12.78 1.32 4.64
N ALA A 75 -12.35 0.36 3.83
CA ALA A 75 -13.25 -0.37 2.92
C ALA A 75 -14.29 -1.24 3.65
N GLN A 76 -13.96 -1.74 4.85
CA GLN A 76 -14.82 -2.60 5.69
C GLN A 76 -15.57 -3.69 4.87
N PRO A 77 -14.85 -4.56 4.14
CA PRO A 77 -15.48 -5.63 3.39
C PRO A 77 -16.19 -6.61 4.33
N THR A 78 -17.31 -7.18 3.87
CA THR A 78 -18.12 -8.12 4.66
C THR A 78 -17.73 -9.58 4.47
N THR A 79 -16.79 -9.85 3.57
CA THR A 79 -16.25 -11.18 3.28
C THR A 79 -14.73 -11.19 3.49
N PHE A 80 -14.15 -12.38 3.67
CA PHE A 80 -12.71 -12.58 3.91
C PHE A 80 -11.89 -12.30 2.65
#